data_AF-A0A2E5JJ49-F1
#
_entry.id   AF-A0A2E5JJ49-F1
#
_cell.length_a   1.000
_cell.length_b   1.000
_cell.length_c   1.000
_cell.angle_alpha   90.00
_cell.angle_beta   90.00
_cell.angle_gamma   90.00
#
_symmetry.space_group_name_H-M   'P 1'
#
loop_
_entity.id
_entity.type
_entity.pdbx_description
1 polymer ?
#
loop_
_entity_poly.entity_id
_entity_poly.type
_entity_poly.pdbx_seq_one_letter_code
_entity_poly.pdbx_strand_id
1 'polypeptide(L)'
;MNALLSLAMLAGFNDPCVQHVEQRNGIKIQTNAFDAKRCFITVGDSKFRGMEYRNYLFTTDGEIMVFNSLGDGPASTHTGARAFYLRPFKTSLGWRFAKNGDLEILLPSGALARFDREKADWVELTGGEVLVDPEVTRHNQGGVEIRYFDGFVIDSGFRFGGHPTSRMERKSSVRYRDGIECVVENKEVFYRNGDEHEWNLPDDKEFTAWYKQRCN
;
A
#
# COMPACT_ATOMS: atom_id res chain seq x y z
N MET A 1 -6.84 4.61 -25.91
CA MET A 1 -7.78 4.72 -24.77
C MET A 1 -7.55 6.06 -24.07
N ASN A 2 -8.65 6.70 -23.63
CA ASN A 2 -8.86 8.14 -23.48
C ASN A 2 -7.99 8.87 -22.42
N ALA A 3 -7.15 9.82 -22.85
CA ALA A 3 -6.52 10.82 -21.96
C ALA A 3 -7.56 11.72 -21.26
N LEU A 4 -8.72 11.95 -21.88
CA LEU A 4 -9.84 12.72 -21.32
C LEU A 4 -10.56 12.03 -20.16
N LEU A 5 -10.54 10.69 -20.07
CA LEU A 5 -11.08 9.98 -18.89
C LEU A 5 -10.16 10.12 -17.67
N SER A 6 -8.85 10.26 -17.89
CA SER A 6 -7.86 10.33 -16.81
C SER A 6 -8.00 11.63 -16.00
N LEU A 7 -8.16 12.80 -16.65
CA LEU A 7 -8.27 14.08 -15.94
C LEU A 7 -9.54 14.18 -15.06
N ALA A 8 -10.66 13.61 -15.51
CA ALA A 8 -11.91 13.66 -14.75
C ALA A 8 -11.85 12.78 -13.48
N MET A 9 -11.06 11.70 -13.49
CA MET A 9 -10.87 10.87 -12.30
C MET A 9 -10.03 11.57 -11.22
N LEU A 10 -9.11 12.46 -11.59
CA LEU A 10 -8.26 13.18 -10.63
C LEU A 10 -9.00 14.33 -9.94
N ALA A 11 -10.10 14.81 -10.52
CA ALA A 11 -10.87 15.90 -9.94
C ALA A 11 -11.48 15.48 -8.58
N GLY A 12 -11.20 16.27 -7.55
CA GLY A 12 -11.78 16.12 -6.22
C GLY A 12 -11.06 15.16 -5.27
N PHE A 13 -9.84 14.72 -5.62
CA PHE A 13 -8.94 14.12 -4.63
C PHE A 13 -8.16 15.23 -3.91
N ASN A 14 -8.07 15.11 -2.59
CA ASN A 14 -7.28 15.97 -1.73
C ASN A 14 -5.80 15.60 -1.81
N ASP A 15 -4.95 16.61 -1.70
CA ASP A 15 -3.49 16.47 -1.68
C ASP A 15 -3.03 15.81 -0.36
N PRO A 16 -2.35 14.65 -0.40
CA PRO A 16 -1.85 13.98 0.81
C PRO A 16 -0.70 14.72 1.49
N CYS A 17 -0.07 15.69 0.82
CA CYS A 17 1.03 16.47 1.39
C CYS A 17 0.55 17.60 2.31
N VAL A 18 -0.75 17.92 2.29
CA VAL A 18 -1.35 18.83 3.25
C VAL A 18 -1.68 18.04 4.52
N GLN A 19 -1.16 18.50 5.66
CA GLN A 19 -1.46 17.87 6.95
C GLN A 19 -2.97 17.90 7.20
N HIS A 20 -3.57 16.72 7.37
CA HIS A 20 -5.01 16.57 7.64
C HIS A 20 -5.24 15.42 8.61
N VAL A 21 -6.20 15.59 9.51
CA VAL A 21 -6.70 14.51 10.37
C VAL A 21 -8.21 14.62 10.42
N GLU A 22 -8.89 13.56 10.04
CA GLU A 22 -10.35 13.51 10.07
C GLU A 22 -10.83 12.15 10.56
N GLN A 23 -11.95 12.17 11.28
CA GLN A 23 -12.70 10.98 11.64
C GLN A 23 -14.10 11.14 11.09
N ARG A 24 -14.51 10.22 10.23
CA ARG A 24 -15.81 10.26 9.58
C ARG A 24 -16.31 8.85 9.32
N ASN A 25 -17.52 8.56 9.78
CA ASN A 25 -18.19 7.26 9.59
C ASN A 25 -17.22 6.09 9.87
N GLY A 26 -16.78 5.87 11.11
CA GLY A 26 -15.90 4.75 11.42
C GLY A 26 -14.47 4.83 10.86
N ILE A 27 -14.16 5.70 9.90
CA ILE A 27 -12.84 5.81 9.31
C ILE A 27 -12.07 6.96 9.98
N LYS A 28 -10.84 6.68 10.42
CA LYS A 28 -9.83 7.69 10.74
C LYS A 28 -8.86 7.78 9.57
N ILE A 29 -8.73 8.98 9.02
CA ILE A 29 -7.69 9.30 8.04
C ILE A 29 -6.73 10.32 8.63
N GLN A 30 -5.44 10.12 8.36
CA GLN A 30 -4.41 11.10 8.66
C GLN A 30 -3.44 11.19 7.49
N THR A 31 -3.13 12.42 7.07
CA THR A 31 -2.15 12.70 6.02
C THR A 31 -1.05 13.62 6.56
N ASN A 32 0.15 13.45 6.05
CA ASN A 32 1.27 14.36 6.30
C ASN A 32 2.39 14.15 5.27
N ALA A 33 3.37 15.04 5.31
CA ALA A 33 4.65 14.87 4.63
C ALA A 33 5.67 14.16 5.53
N PHE A 34 6.41 13.21 4.97
CA PHE A 34 7.70 12.77 5.53
C PHE A 34 8.77 13.83 5.25
N ASP A 35 8.76 14.38 4.04
CA ASP A 35 9.66 15.43 3.57
C ASP A 35 9.04 16.22 2.39
N ALA A 36 9.83 17.06 1.71
CA ALA A 36 9.36 17.91 0.62
C ALA A 36 8.81 17.17 -0.62
N LYS A 37 9.05 15.86 -0.76
CA LYS A 37 8.66 15.04 -1.92
C LYS A 37 7.84 13.81 -1.53
N ARG A 38 7.93 13.36 -0.28
CA ARG A 38 7.26 12.15 0.19
C ARG A 38 6.16 12.48 1.17
N CYS A 39 4.96 12.01 0.85
CA CYS A 39 3.76 12.23 1.64
C CYS A 39 3.05 10.90 1.84
N PHE A 40 2.21 10.83 2.87
CA PHE A 40 1.49 9.62 3.20
C PHE A 40 0.03 9.87 3.56
N ILE A 41 -0.76 8.81 3.39
CA ILE A 41 -2.12 8.68 3.92
C ILE A 41 -2.14 7.45 4.82
N THR A 42 -2.61 7.62 6.04
CA THR A 42 -2.93 6.51 6.94
C THR A 42 -4.43 6.36 7.05
N VAL A 43 -4.91 5.12 7.06
CA VAL A 43 -6.32 4.75 7.22
C VAL A 43 -6.43 3.73 8.35
N GLY A 44 -7.39 3.92 9.24
CA GLY A 44 -7.67 2.96 10.31
C GLY A 44 -9.09 3.08 10.85
N ASP A 45 -9.52 2.08 11.60
CA ASP A 45 -10.82 2.09 12.27
C ASP A 45 -10.80 3.07 13.47
N SER A 46 -11.62 4.12 13.38
CA SER A 46 -11.80 5.12 14.45
C SER A 46 -12.65 4.62 15.63
N LYS A 47 -13.45 3.56 15.43
CA LYS A 47 -14.31 2.96 16.46
C LYS A 47 -13.53 1.97 17.31
N PHE A 48 -12.44 1.42 16.80
CA PHE A 48 -11.64 0.44 17.51
C PHE A 48 -10.95 1.04 18.75
N ARG A 49 -11.11 0.37 19.89
CA ARG A 49 -10.56 0.80 21.19
C ARG A 49 -9.58 -0.19 21.81
N GLY A 50 -9.35 -1.34 21.17
CA GLY A 50 -8.40 -2.34 21.63
C GLY A 50 -6.97 -2.05 21.19
N MET A 51 -6.08 -2.98 21.54
CA MET A 51 -4.67 -2.97 21.12
C MET A 51 -4.41 -3.89 19.92
N GLU A 52 -5.42 -4.61 19.43
CA GLU A 52 -5.37 -5.51 18.27
C GLU A 52 -6.02 -4.87 17.04
N TYR A 53 -5.25 -4.23 16.16
CA TYR A 53 -5.82 -3.48 15.04
C TYR A 53 -4.99 -3.63 13.77
N ARG A 54 -5.63 -3.36 12.64
CA ARG A 54 -4.99 -3.22 11.33
C ARG A 54 -5.15 -1.77 10.86
N ASN A 55 -4.03 -1.16 10.48
CA ASN A 55 -3.99 0.14 9.82
C ASN A 55 -3.30 0.00 8.47
N TYR A 56 -3.63 0.91 7.56
CA TYR A 56 -3.06 0.99 6.23
C TYR A 56 -2.29 2.29 6.10
N LEU A 57 -1.15 2.24 5.43
CA LEU A 57 -0.36 3.40 5.06
C LEU A 57 -0.12 3.34 3.55
N PHE A 58 -0.33 4.48 2.89
CA PHE A 58 -0.14 4.69 1.46
C PHE A 58 0.82 5.85 1.26
N THR A 59 1.76 5.74 0.33
CA THR A 59 2.78 6.77 0.10
C THR A 59 2.82 7.23 -1.35
N THR A 60 3.46 8.39 -1.57
CA THR A 60 3.66 8.94 -2.92
C THR A 60 4.65 8.14 -3.76
N ASP A 61 5.51 7.31 -3.15
CA ASP A 61 6.43 6.40 -3.86
C ASP A 61 5.83 5.00 -4.13
N GLY A 62 4.52 4.84 -3.90
CA GLY A 62 3.75 3.66 -4.29
C GLY A 62 3.75 2.52 -3.28
N GLU A 63 4.26 2.74 -2.07
CA GLU A 63 4.15 1.78 -0.97
C GLU A 63 2.72 1.71 -0.44
N ILE A 64 2.28 0.49 -0.18
CA ILE A 64 1.07 0.16 0.57
C ILE A 64 1.50 -0.73 1.73
N MET A 65 1.58 -0.16 2.92
CA MET A 65 1.91 -0.88 4.13
C MET A 65 0.65 -1.23 4.91
N VAL A 66 0.53 -2.51 5.24
CA VAL A 66 -0.46 -3.05 6.18
C VAL A 66 0.25 -3.25 7.51
N PHE A 67 -0.11 -2.43 8.49
CA PHE A 67 0.41 -2.50 9.85
C PHE A 67 -0.59 -3.24 10.75
N ASN A 68 -0.13 -4.29 11.43
CA ASN A 68 -0.92 -5.00 12.41
C ASN A 68 -0.31 -4.81 13.80
N SER A 69 -1.17 -4.48 14.76
CA SER A 69 -0.92 -4.63 16.19
C SER A 69 -1.67 -5.87 16.68
N LEU A 70 -1.02 -6.68 17.50
CA LEU A 70 -1.52 -7.97 18.02
C LEU A 70 -1.72 -7.93 19.54
N GLY A 71 -2.09 -6.75 20.06
CA GLY A 71 -2.30 -6.54 21.48
C GLY A 71 -1.06 -6.02 22.21
N ASP A 72 -1.09 -6.17 23.53
CA ASP A 72 -0.04 -5.67 24.41
C ASP A 72 1.24 -6.50 24.32
N GLY A 73 2.36 -5.86 24.01
CA GLY A 73 3.68 -6.46 24.09
C GLY A 73 4.74 -5.75 23.26
N PRO A 74 5.97 -6.29 23.22
CA PRO A 74 7.06 -5.67 22.49
C PRO A 74 6.79 -5.64 20.98
N ALA A 75 7.15 -4.54 20.32
CA ALA A 75 7.00 -4.39 18.86
C ALA A 75 7.65 -5.53 18.06
N SER A 76 8.76 -6.09 18.55
CA SER A 76 9.46 -7.21 17.92
C SER A 76 8.62 -8.49 17.79
N THR A 77 7.52 -8.60 18.54
CA THR A 77 6.67 -9.79 18.59
C THR A 77 5.18 -9.48 18.50
N HIS A 78 4.74 -8.25 18.78
CA HIS A 78 3.32 -7.87 18.83
C HIS A 78 2.92 -6.85 17.77
N THR A 79 3.87 -6.33 17.00
CA THR A 79 3.54 -5.52 15.83
C THR A 79 4.29 -6.01 14.61
N GLY A 80 3.64 -5.93 13.46
CA GLY A 80 4.26 -6.30 12.20
C GLY A 80 3.69 -5.54 11.03
N ALA A 81 4.46 -5.54 9.95
CA ALA A 81 4.12 -4.86 8.72
C ALA A 81 4.24 -5.82 7.54
N ARG A 82 3.31 -5.71 6.59
CA ARG A 82 3.44 -6.23 5.23
C ARG A 82 3.43 -5.05 4.28
N ALA A 83 4.26 -5.08 3.25
CA ALA A 83 4.35 -4.00 2.28
C ALA A 83 4.10 -4.53 0.88
N PHE A 84 3.28 -3.82 0.13
CA PHE A 84 3.04 -4.01 -1.28
C PHE A 84 3.48 -2.77 -2.05
N TYR A 85 3.86 -2.95 -3.30
CA TYR A 85 4.08 -1.85 -4.24
C TYR A 85 3.40 -2.17 -5.56
N LEU A 86 2.66 -1.20 -6.09
CA LEU A 86 1.88 -1.35 -7.31
C LEU A 86 2.46 -0.50 -8.43
N ARG A 87 2.71 -1.11 -9.59
CA ARG A 87 3.27 -0.43 -10.78
C ARG A 87 2.48 -0.75 -12.04
N PRO A 88 2.53 0.08 -13.10
CA PRO A 88 3.37 1.28 -13.27
C PRO A 88 2.85 2.51 -12.50
N PHE A 89 3.66 3.55 -12.30
CA PHE A 89 3.21 4.82 -11.71
C PHE A 89 2.59 5.72 -12.78
N LYS A 90 1.31 6.08 -12.60
CA LYS A 90 0.50 6.81 -13.58
C LYS A 90 0.01 8.16 -13.07
N THR A 91 -0.07 8.36 -11.76
CA THR A 91 -0.64 9.57 -11.15
C THR A 91 -0.08 9.84 -9.76
N SER A 92 -0.48 10.94 -9.14
CA SER A 92 -0.16 11.27 -7.75
C SER A 92 -1.10 10.57 -6.78
N LEU A 93 -0.59 10.25 -5.57
CA LEU A 93 -1.41 9.79 -4.45
C LEU A 93 -2.47 10.85 -4.10
N GLY A 94 -3.68 10.42 -3.75
CA GLY A 94 -4.74 11.31 -3.29
C GLY A 94 -5.83 10.59 -2.50
N TRP A 95 -6.68 11.33 -1.82
CA TRP A 95 -7.83 10.75 -1.09
C TRP A 95 -9.10 11.59 -1.19
N ARG A 96 -10.27 10.96 -1.01
CA ARG A 96 -11.55 11.65 -0.84
C ARG A 96 -12.59 10.75 -0.18
N PHE A 97 -13.59 11.36 0.46
CA PHE A 97 -14.81 10.64 0.81
C PHE A 97 -15.79 10.66 -0.37
N ALA A 98 -16.25 9.48 -0.78
CA ALA A 98 -17.32 9.35 -1.75
C ALA A 98 -18.66 9.83 -1.17
N LYS A 99 -19.68 10.03 -2.03
CA LYS A 99 -21.00 10.53 -1.60
C LYS A 99 -21.70 9.58 -0.63
N ASN A 100 -21.47 8.28 -0.75
CA ASN A 100 -21.99 7.28 0.18
C ASN A 100 -21.23 7.25 1.52
N GLY A 101 -20.14 8.01 1.67
CA GLY A 101 -19.33 8.09 2.88
C GLY A 101 -18.20 7.07 2.97
N ASP A 102 -18.02 6.22 1.96
CA ASP A 102 -16.82 5.38 1.83
C ASP A 102 -15.59 6.27 1.59
N LEU A 103 -14.41 5.80 2.01
CA LEU A 103 -13.16 6.47 1.69
C LEU A 103 -12.56 5.86 0.41
N GLU A 104 -12.11 6.72 -0.49
CA GLU A 104 -11.43 6.36 -1.71
C GLU A 104 -9.99 6.92 -1.68
N ILE A 105 -9.01 6.06 -1.90
CA ILE A 105 -7.59 6.40 -2.04
C ILE A 105 -7.18 6.16 -3.48
N LEU A 106 -6.77 7.24 -4.17
CA LEU A 106 -6.15 7.16 -5.48
C LEU A 106 -4.67 6.83 -5.31
N LEU A 107 -4.24 5.67 -5.78
CA LEU A 107 -2.88 5.18 -5.66
C LEU A 107 -1.99 5.74 -6.79
N PRO A 108 -0.67 5.83 -6.60
CA PRO A 108 0.25 6.25 -7.66
C PRO A 108 0.15 5.41 -8.94
N SER A 109 -0.28 4.15 -8.81
CA SER A 109 -0.53 3.27 -9.96
C SER A 109 -1.72 3.66 -10.84
N GLY A 110 -2.51 4.65 -10.40
CA GLY A 110 -3.80 5.03 -10.96
C GLY A 110 -4.97 4.15 -10.51
N ALA A 111 -4.71 3.14 -9.68
CA ALA A 111 -5.73 2.30 -9.08
C ALA A 111 -6.47 3.04 -7.96
N LEU A 112 -7.72 2.66 -7.72
CA LEU A 112 -8.54 3.22 -6.65
C LEU A 112 -8.74 2.15 -5.58
N ALA A 113 -8.27 2.42 -4.36
CA ALA A 113 -8.57 1.60 -3.20
C ALA A 113 -9.78 2.18 -2.46
N ARG A 114 -10.81 1.36 -2.21
CA ARG A 114 -12.02 1.77 -1.48
C ARG A 114 -12.09 1.11 -0.13
N PHE A 115 -12.46 1.90 0.87
CA PHE A 115 -12.62 1.50 2.26
C PHE A 115 -14.05 1.68 2.71
N ASP A 116 -14.59 0.69 3.40
CA ASP A 116 -15.97 0.77 3.88
C ASP A 116 -16.08 1.72 5.09
N ARG A 117 -17.18 2.47 5.11
CA ARG A 117 -17.51 3.45 6.16
C ARG A 117 -17.94 2.85 7.50
N GLU A 118 -17.94 1.54 7.68
CA GLU A 118 -18.33 0.95 8.97
C GLU A 118 -17.13 0.50 9.77
N LYS A 119 -16.16 -0.14 9.11
CA LYS A 119 -14.99 -0.77 9.72
C LYS A 119 -13.65 -0.22 9.23
N ALA A 120 -13.64 0.63 8.21
CA ALA A 120 -12.41 1.03 7.53
C ALA A 120 -11.63 -0.17 6.96
N ASP A 121 -12.33 -1.24 6.56
CA ASP A 121 -11.72 -2.38 5.85
C ASP A 121 -11.55 -2.03 4.37
N TRP A 122 -10.45 -2.50 3.78
CA TRP A 122 -10.20 -2.34 2.36
C TRP A 122 -11.06 -3.33 1.57
N VAL A 123 -12.09 -2.83 0.88
CA VAL A 123 -13.11 -3.65 0.23
C VAL A 123 -12.98 -3.76 -1.29
N GLU A 124 -12.25 -2.85 -1.94
CA GLU A 124 -12.11 -2.86 -3.40
C GLU A 124 -10.79 -2.25 -3.86
N LEU A 125 -10.24 -2.78 -4.95
CA LEU A 125 -9.06 -2.23 -5.63
C LEU A 125 -9.29 -2.23 -7.15
N THR A 126 -9.45 -1.07 -7.77
CA THR A 126 -9.63 -1.00 -9.23
C THR A 126 -8.42 -1.59 -9.96
N GLY A 127 -8.71 -2.47 -10.93
CA GLY A 127 -7.69 -3.16 -11.71
C GLY A 127 -7.15 -4.41 -11.03
N GLY A 128 -7.59 -4.78 -9.83
CA GLY A 128 -7.23 -6.04 -9.18
C GLY A 128 -8.31 -6.54 -8.25
N GLU A 129 -7.94 -7.47 -7.38
CA GLU A 129 -8.74 -7.97 -6.29
C GLU A 129 -7.97 -7.76 -4.99
N VAL A 130 -8.66 -7.32 -3.94
CA VAL A 130 -8.13 -7.25 -2.59
C VAL A 130 -8.94 -8.17 -1.70
N LEU A 131 -8.24 -9.02 -0.95
CA LEU A 131 -8.84 -9.90 0.05
C LEU A 131 -8.29 -9.48 1.41
N VAL A 132 -9.19 -9.21 2.34
CA VAL A 132 -8.86 -8.85 3.71
C VAL A 132 -9.42 -9.90 4.65
N ASP A 133 -8.55 -10.53 5.42
CA ASP A 133 -8.93 -11.41 6.52
C ASP A 133 -9.55 -10.54 7.64
N PRO A 134 -10.79 -10.80 8.05
CA PRO A 134 -11.46 -10.01 9.08
C PRO A 134 -10.77 -10.09 10.44
N GLU A 135 -9.95 -11.12 10.68
CA GLU A 135 -9.22 -11.27 11.94
C GLU A 135 -7.82 -10.65 11.85
N VAL A 136 -7.32 -10.16 12.98
CA VAL A 136 -5.94 -9.67 13.12
C VAL A 136 -5.18 -10.67 13.97
N THR A 137 -4.50 -11.62 13.33
CA THR A 137 -3.85 -12.74 14.03
C THR A 137 -2.37 -12.88 13.65
N ARG A 138 -1.64 -13.64 14.47
CA ARG A 138 -0.23 -13.98 14.20
C ARG A 138 -0.03 -14.82 12.94
N HIS A 139 -1.06 -15.51 12.49
CA HIS A 139 -0.95 -16.56 11.48
C HIS A 139 -1.31 -16.07 10.07
N ASN A 140 -2.01 -14.94 9.94
CA ASN A 140 -2.48 -14.45 8.64
C ASN A 140 -1.53 -13.45 7.95
N GLN A 141 -0.33 -13.23 8.48
CA GLN A 141 0.74 -12.47 7.80
C GLN A 141 0.28 -11.09 7.30
N GLY A 142 -0.39 -10.33 8.15
CA GLY A 142 -0.97 -9.03 7.78
C GLY A 142 -2.45 -9.13 7.37
N GLY A 143 -2.89 -10.30 6.90
CA GLY A 143 -4.28 -10.60 6.56
C GLY A 143 -4.81 -9.76 5.39
N VAL A 144 -3.93 -9.38 4.46
CA VAL A 144 -4.29 -8.69 3.22
C VAL A 144 -3.60 -9.40 2.07
N GLU A 145 -4.30 -9.60 0.97
CA GLU A 145 -3.77 -10.16 -0.26
C GLU A 145 -4.27 -9.37 -1.46
N ILE A 146 -3.37 -9.06 -2.40
CA ILE A 146 -3.69 -8.42 -3.68
C ILE A 146 -3.53 -9.45 -4.80
N ARG A 147 -4.57 -9.67 -5.60
CA ARG A 147 -4.59 -10.63 -6.71
C ARG A 147 -4.97 -9.94 -8.01
N TYR A 148 -4.58 -10.55 -9.13
CA TYR A 148 -5.01 -10.19 -10.49
C TYR A 148 -4.87 -8.70 -10.85
N PHE A 149 -3.91 -7.99 -10.24
CA PHE A 149 -3.72 -6.58 -10.48
C PHE A 149 -3.23 -6.32 -11.92
N ASP A 150 -3.81 -5.33 -12.59
CA ASP A 150 -3.51 -4.90 -13.96
C ASP A 150 -2.22 -4.08 -14.00
N GLY A 151 -1.13 -4.75 -13.66
CA GLY A 151 0.19 -4.18 -13.47
C GLY A 151 1.11 -5.16 -12.75
N PHE A 152 2.10 -4.62 -12.06
CA PHE A 152 2.96 -5.39 -11.16
C PHE A 152 2.50 -5.24 -9.72
N VAL A 153 2.54 -6.34 -8.99
CA VAL A 153 2.49 -6.38 -7.53
C VAL A 153 3.83 -6.87 -7.02
N ILE A 154 4.52 -6.03 -6.26
CA ILE A 154 5.69 -6.41 -5.48
C ILE A 154 5.21 -6.59 -4.04
N ASP A 155 5.25 -7.81 -3.53
CA ASP A 155 4.89 -8.11 -2.13
C ASP A 155 6.16 -8.51 -1.38
N SER A 156 6.54 -7.66 -0.41
CA SER A 156 7.74 -7.87 0.40
C SER A 156 7.52 -8.78 1.61
N GLY A 157 6.31 -9.36 1.71
CA GLY A 157 5.89 -10.26 2.76
C GLY A 157 5.68 -9.54 4.09
N PHE A 158 5.28 -10.32 5.09
CA PHE A 158 5.06 -9.82 6.45
C PHE A 158 6.30 -9.98 7.33
N ARG A 159 6.51 -9.03 8.24
CA ARG A 159 7.58 -9.07 9.22
C ARG A 159 7.19 -8.42 10.54
N PHE A 160 7.51 -9.11 11.64
CA PHE A 160 7.42 -8.54 12.99
C PHE A 160 8.59 -7.57 13.27
N GLY A 161 8.30 -6.53 14.07
CA GLY A 161 9.31 -5.62 14.59
C GLY A 161 9.92 -4.68 13.56
N GLY A 162 9.27 -4.46 12.41
CA GLY A 162 9.67 -3.40 11.47
C GLY A 162 9.31 -3.68 10.02
N HIS A 163 9.63 -2.71 9.17
CA HIS A 163 9.31 -2.72 7.74
C HIS A 163 9.96 -3.93 7.03
N PRO A 164 9.24 -4.69 6.17
CA PRO A 164 9.78 -5.87 5.50
C PRO A 164 10.95 -5.57 4.56
N THR A 165 10.94 -4.42 3.86
CA THR A 165 12.03 -4.03 2.94
C THR A 165 13.29 -3.54 3.63
N SER A 166 13.25 -3.20 4.92
CA SER A 166 14.45 -2.76 5.66
C SER A 166 15.53 -3.85 5.80
N ARG A 167 15.23 -5.10 5.44
CA ARG A 167 16.21 -6.20 5.33
C ARG A 167 16.39 -6.53 3.86
N MET A 168 17.50 -6.05 3.30
CA MET A 168 17.79 -6.14 1.87
C MET A 168 18.00 -7.58 1.35
N GLU A 169 18.37 -8.51 2.24
CA GLU A 169 18.52 -9.94 1.92
C GLU A 169 17.21 -10.75 1.99
N ARG A 170 16.10 -10.14 2.45
CA ARG A 170 14.80 -10.83 2.46
C ARG A 170 14.24 -10.95 1.05
N LYS A 171 13.37 -11.94 0.87
CA LYS A 171 12.70 -12.20 -0.39
C LYS A 171 11.41 -11.39 -0.51
N SER A 172 11.19 -10.83 -1.70
CA SER A 172 9.92 -10.31 -2.20
C SER A 172 9.41 -11.22 -3.33
N SER A 173 8.10 -11.27 -3.52
CA SER A 173 7.51 -11.82 -4.74
C SER A 173 7.13 -10.67 -5.68
N VAL A 174 7.49 -10.78 -6.96
CA VAL A 174 7.05 -9.88 -8.02
C VAL A 174 6.13 -10.66 -8.95
N ARG A 175 4.93 -10.13 -9.16
CA ARG A 175 3.92 -10.72 -10.06
C ARG A 175 3.47 -9.68 -11.06
N TYR A 176 3.47 -10.04 -12.34
CA TYR A 176 2.74 -9.33 -13.39
C TYR A 176 1.43 -10.05 -13.67
N ARG A 177 0.38 -9.33 -14.10
CA ARG A 177 -0.93 -9.92 -14.45
C ARG A 177 -0.78 -11.18 -15.31
N ASP A 178 -1.40 -12.28 -14.87
CA ASP A 178 -1.37 -13.61 -15.50
C ASP A 178 0.04 -14.20 -15.73
N GLY A 179 1.07 -13.56 -15.17
CA GLY A 179 2.46 -13.96 -15.26
C GLY A 179 2.91 -14.92 -14.16
N ILE A 180 4.12 -15.42 -14.31
CA ILE A 180 4.78 -16.26 -13.31
C ILE A 180 5.12 -15.40 -12.09
N GLU A 181 4.84 -15.91 -10.89
CA GLU A 181 5.37 -15.30 -9.68
C GLU A 181 6.88 -15.50 -9.60
N CYS A 182 7.61 -14.41 -9.49
CA CYS A 182 9.06 -14.40 -9.43
C CYS A 182 9.53 -14.00 -8.04
N VAL A 183 10.38 -14.82 -7.43
CA VAL A 183 10.97 -14.53 -6.13
C VAL A 183 12.32 -13.85 -6.32
N VAL A 184 12.47 -12.68 -5.71
CA VAL A 184 13.66 -11.83 -5.79
C VAL A 184 14.09 -11.39 -4.39
N GLU A 185 15.34 -11.01 -4.20
CA GLU A 185 15.76 -10.35 -2.97
C GLU A 185 15.36 -8.87 -3.01
N ASN A 186 15.08 -8.29 -1.83
CA ASN A 186 14.72 -6.88 -1.72
C ASN A 186 15.78 -5.98 -2.33
N LYS A 187 17.08 -6.33 -2.21
CA LYS A 187 18.19 -5.59 -2.81
C LYS A 187 18.20 -5.55 -4.34
N GLU A 188 17.47 -6.45 -4.99
CA GLU A 188 17.32 -6.43 -6.45
C GLU A 188 16.34 -5.33 -6.88
N VAL A 189 15.33 -5.04 -6.05
CA VAL A 189 14.26 -4.07 -6.35
C VAL A 189 14.54 -2.69 -5.72
N PHE A 190 15.13 -2.69 -4.54
CA PHE A 190 15.35 -1.51 -3.72
C PHE A 190 16.83 -1.38 -3.34
N TYR A 191 17.26 -0.15 -3.09
CA TYR A 191 18.49 0.14 -2.36
C TYR A 191 18.18 0.90 -1.07
N ARG A 192 19.14 0.89 -0.14
CA ARG A 192 19.02 1.60 1.14
C ARG A 192 19.66 2.98 1.04
N ASN A 193 18.94 4.02 1.42
CA ASN A 193 19.45 5.37 1.61
C ASN A 193 19.20 5.82 3.05
N GLY A 194 20.20 5.70 3.93
CA GLY A 194 20.00 5.93 5.36
C GLY A 194 19.02 4.94 5.98
N ASP A 195 17.95 5.44 6.60
CA ASP A 195 16.87 4.61 7.16
C ASP A 195 15.72 4.36 6.18
N GLU A 196 15.86 4.86 4.95
CA GLU A 196 14.87 4.78 3.90
C GLU A 196 15.29 3.75 2.85
N HIS A 197 14.32 3.38 2.02
CA HIS A 197 14.55 2.55 0.85
C HIS A 197 14.05 3.29 -0.39
N GLU A 198 14.77 3.10 -1.48
CA GLU A 198 14.46 3.73 -2.76
C GLU A 198 14.49 2.67 -3.86
N TRP A 199 13.84 2.96 -4.98
CA TRP A 199 13.77 2.06 -6.12
C TRP A 199 15.11 1.99 -6.86
N ASN A 200 15.62 0.78 -7.11
CA ASN A 200 16.75 0.60 -8.05
C ASN A 200 16.36 0.98 -9.48
N LEU A 201 15.09 0.77 -9.84
CA LEU A 201 14.54 0.98 -11.19
C LEU A 201 13.29 1.86 -11.09
N PRO A 202 13.43 3.18 -10.88
CA PRO A 202 12.28 4.07 -10.71
C PRO A 202 11.46 4.24 -11.99
N ASP A 203 12.06 4.06 -13.18
CA ASP A 203 11.34 4.12 -14.46
C ASP A 203 10.56 2.82 -14.75
N ASP A 204 9.32 2.95 -15.22
CA ASP A 204 8.43 1.81 -15.46
C ASP A 204 8.88 0.93 -16.63
N LYS A 205 9.53 1.49 -17.64
CA LYS A 205 10.04 0.72 -18.77
C LYS A 205 11.27 -0.07 -18.35
N GLU A 206 12.17 0.54 -17.60
CA GLU A 206 13.35 -0.13 -17.02
C GLU A 206 12.95 -1.28 -16.11
N PHE A 207 12.00 -1.06 -15.19
CA PHE A 207 11.49 -2.12 -14.33
C PHE A 207 10.84 -3.26 -15.11
N THR A 208 10.04 -2.94 -16.12
CA THR A 208 9.42 -3.95 -16.99
C THR A 208 10.46 -4.77 -17.75
N ALA A 209 11.52 -4.12 -18.25
CA ALA A 209 12.61 -4.79 -18.96
C ALA A 209 13.38 -5.71 -18.02
N TRP A 210 13.74 -5.23 -16.83
CA TRP A 210 14.37 -6.03 -15.78
C TRP A 210 13.55 -7.26 -15.42
N TYR A 211 12.25 -7.08 -15.14
CA TYR A 211 11.36 -8.21 -14.81
C TYR A 211 11.37 -9.27 -15.90
N LYS A 212 11.22 -8.85 -17.17
CA LYS A 212 11.23 -9.78 -18.31
C LYS A 212 12.54 -10.54 -18.45
N GLN A 213 13.68 -9.93 -18.08
CA GLN A 213 14.98 -10.59 -18.13
C GLN A 213 15.22 -11.51 -16.92
N ARG A 214 14.72 -11.11 -15.75
CA ARG A 214 15.00 -11.78 -14.47
C ARG A 214 14.05 -12.93 -14.16
N CYS A 215 12.83 -12.89 -14.72
CA CYS A 215 11.71 -13.73 -14.31
C CYS A 215 11.09 -14.57 -15.44
N ASN A 216 11.47 -14.34 -16.70
CA ASN A 216 11.16 -15.22 -17.83
C ASN A 216 12.43 -15.93 -18.31
#